data_AF-A0AAQ0LIT7-F1
#
_entry.id   AF-A0AAQ0LIT7-F1
#
_cell.length_a   1.000
_cell.length_b   1.000
_cell.length_c   1.000
_cell.angle_alpha   90.00
_cell.angle_beta   90.00
_cell.angle_gamma   90.00
#
_symmetry.space_group_name_H-M   'P 1'
#
loop_
_entity.id
_entity.type
_entity.pdbx_description
1 polymer ?
#
loop_
_entity_poly.entity_id
_entity_poly.type
_entity_poly.pdbx_seq_one_letter_code
_entity_poly.pdbx_strand_id
1 'polypeptide(L)'
;MKQLFTLIFTLAILSLNLVSCITLPPPPAPYAFAGIFDYSPLTSKGVFVTESNSVSFDYETIGSLYAISDGGWINNIYVEPSLDALYNEVLKQLDAYNANGIVNLKINVSGTIADRTKRYSLEGMAIRKTDAGKIDAQVSTARRMIGKIDGIFLQILEAYPNGTRVLTSEKMNTSQLQKAWKKYFYNQSQIQFYTSGGLVNKTAYAAIIDKKIMDYDTNEFIPLK
;
A
#
# COMPACT_ATOMS: atom_id res chain seq x y z
N MET A 1 40.00 -49.60 21.59
CA MET A 1 39.41 -48.27 21.89
C MET A 1 39.78 -47.19 20.87
N LYS A 2 41.06 -46.99 20.51
CA LYS A 2 41.47 -45.98 19.50
C LYS A 2 40.77 -46.14 18.14
N GLN A 3 40.74 -47.35 17.57
CA GLN A 3 40.11 -47.60 16.25
C GLN A 3 38.59 -47.36 16.24
N LEU A 4 37.89 -47.67 17.34
CA LEU A 4 36.46 -47.41 17.47
C LEU A 4 36.17 -45.90 17.53
N PHE A 5 37.02 -45.15 18.22
CA PHE A 5 36.95 -43.68 18.25
C PHE A 5 37.22 -43.06 16.88
N THR A 6 38.22 -43.56 16.15
CA THR A 6 38.53 -43.09 14.80
C THR A 6 37.37 -43.35 13.83
N LEU A 7 36.72 -44.52 13.94
CA LEU A 7 35.56 -44.88 13.12
C LEU A 7 34.34 -44.00 13.41
N ILE A 8 34.04 -43.73 14.68
CA ILE A 8 32.92 -42.86 15.07
C ILE A 8 33.18 -41.43 14.59
N PHE A 9 34.42 -40.96 14.70
CA PHE A 9 34.80 -39.62 14.26
C PHE A 9 34.71 -39.46 12.74
N THR A 10 35.14 -40.46 11.96
CA THR A 10 35.00 -40.42 10.49
C THR A 10 33.53 -40.50 10.05
N LEU A 11 32.70 -41.28 10.75
CA LEU A 11 31.26 -41.37 10.46
C LEU A 11 30.51 -40.08 10.81
N ALA A 12 30.91 -39.38 11.87
CA ALA A 12 30.38 -38.07 12.24
C ALA A 12 30.77 -36.99 11.22
N ILE A 13 31.99 -37.01 10.70
CA ILE A 13 32.41 -36.07 9.63
C ILE A 13 31.69 -36.37 8.32
N LEU A 14 31.50 -37.64 7.97
CA LEU A 14 30.81 -38.02 6.73
C LEU A 14 29.32 -37.62 6.76
N SER A 15 28.66 -37.74 7.91
CA SER A 15 27.26 -37.33 8.07
C SER A 15 27.05 -35.82 8.03
N LEU A 16 28.04 -35.01 8.44
CA LEU A 16 28.00 -33.55 8.31
C LEU A 16 28.10 -33.06 6.86
N ASN A 17 28.69 -33.85 5.95
CA ASN A 17 28.85 -33.48 4.53
C ASN A 17 27.63 -33.86 3.65
N LEU A 18 26.65 -34.60 4.17
CA LEU A 18 25.48 -35.05 3.40
C LEU A 18 24.26 -34.13 3.53
N VAL A 19 24.33 -33.06 4.35
CA VAL A 19 23.19 -32.16 4.63
C VAL A 19 23.19 -30.90 3.74
N SER A 20 24.20 -30.69 2.90
CA SER A 20 24.30 -29.48 2.06
C SER A 20 23.73 -29.66 0.65
N CYS A 21 22.53 -30.23 0.53
CA CYS A 21 21.74 -30.07 -0.71
C CYS A 21 20.74 -28.94 -0.49
N ILE A 22 21.21 -27.71 -0.67
CA ILE A 22 20.33 -26.56 -0.87
C ILE A 22 19.77 -26.73 -2.30
N THR A 23 18.56 -27.25 -2.42
CA THR A 23 17.79 -27.13 -3.66
C THR A 23 17.51 -25.64 -3.85
N LEU A 24 18.34 -24.96 -4.66
CA LEU A 24 17.98 -23.64 -5.16
C LEU A 24 16.60 -23.77 -5.83
N PRO A 25 15.62 -22.91 -5.48
CA PRO A 25 14.35 -22.92 -6.18
C PRO A 25 14.62 -22.77 -7.68
N PRO A 26 13.91 -23.51 -8.54
CA PRO A 26 14.10 -23.40 -9.97
C PRO A 26 13.95 -21.92 -10.39
N PRO A 27 14.77 -21.42 -11.33
CA PRO A 27 14.62 -20.07 -11.82
C PRO A 27 13.17 -19.87 -12.31
N PRO A 28 12.57 -18.70 -12.05
CA PRO A 28 11.18 -18.46 -12.41
C PRO A 28 10.97 -18.65 -13.92
N ALA A 29 9.84 -19.26 -14.30
CA ALA A 29 9.46 -19.38 -15.69
C ALA A 29 9.30 -17.97 -16.32
N PRO A 30 9.62 -17.80 -17.62
CA PRO A 30 9.40 -16.53 -18.31
C PRO A 30 7.95 -16.07 -18.15
N TYR A 31 7.76 -14.83 -17.72
CA TYR A 31 6.46 -14.21 -17.50
C TYR A 31 6.39 -12.89 -18.29
N ALA A 32 5.32 -12.71 -19.04
CA ALA A 32 5.03 -11.48 -19.77
C ALA A 32 3.67 -10.93 -19.32
N PHE A 33 3.61 -9.61 -19.12
CA PHE A 33 2.37 -8.91 -18.79
C PHE A 33 2.30 -7.59 -19.55
N ALA A 34 1.08 -7.13 -19.79
CA ALA A 34 0.80 -5.78 -20.27
C ALA A 34 -0.21 -5.14 -19.31
N GLY A 35 -0.10 -3.84 -19.12
CA GLY A 35 -0.99 -3.05 -18.29
C GLY A 35 -0.97 -1.59 -18.70
N ILE A 36 -1.89 -0.82 -18.13
CA ILE A 36 -1.97 0.63 -18.30
C ILE A 36 -1.87 1.29 -16.93
N PHE A 37 -1.20 2.45 -16.86
CA PHE A 37 -1.29 3.31 -15.70
C PHE A 37 -2.54 4.18 -15.82
N ASP A 38 -3.50 3.96 -14.94
CA ASP A 38 -4.69 4.79 -14.87
C ASP A 38 -4.36 6.14 -14.21
N TYR A 39 -4.64 7.23 -14.92
CA TYR A 39 -4.44 8.61 -14.45
C TYR A 39 -5.70 9.20 -13.80
N SER A 40 -6.82 8.47 -13.79
CA SER A 40 -8.07 8.89 -13.14
C SER A 40 -7.89 9.39 -11.70
N PRO A 41 -7.01 8.80 -10.85
CA PRO A 41 -6.76 9.32 -9.49
C PRO A 41 -6.24 10.76 -9.45
N LEU A 42 -5.56 11.22 -10.51
CA LEU A 42 -5.08 12.60 -10.64
C LEU A 42 -6.12 13.47 -11.38
N THR A 43 -6.62 12.99 -12.52
CA THR A 43 -7.51 13.79 -13.39
C THR A 43 -8.87 14.03 -12.76
N SER A 44 -9.41 13.08 -12.00
CA SER A 44 -10.66 13.27 -11.24
C SER A 44 -10.54 14.34 -10.14
N LYS A 45 -9.32 14.68 -9.73
CA LYS A 45 -9.01 15.75 -8.79
C LYS A 45 -8.69 17.08 -9.47
N GLY A 46 -8.90 17.17 -10.78
CA GLY A 46 -8.68 18.38 -11.57
C GLY A 46 -7.23 18.59 -12.01
N VAL A 47 -6.35 17.60 -11.83
CA VAL A 47 -4.97 17.67 -12.34
C VAL A 47 -4.99 17.39 -13.84
N PHE A 48 -4.48 18.32 -14.65
CA PHE A 48 -4.17 18.03 -16.06
C PHE A 48 -2.95 17.11 -16.14
N VAL A 49 -2.99 16.05 -16.94
CA VAL A 49 -1.88 15.10 -17.07
C VAL A 49 -1.62 14.82 -18.55
N THR A 50 -0.34 14.86 -18.94
CA THR A 50 0.10 14.36 -20.25
C THR A 50 1.52 13.79 -20.19
N GLU A 51 1.76 12.74 -20.96
CA GLU A 51 3.11 12.20 -21.23
C GLU A 51 3.83 12.99 -22.33
N SER A 52 3.11 13.82 -23.09
CA SER A 52 3.71 14.66 -24.14
C SER A 52 4.66 15.70 -23.53
N ASN A 53 5.73 16.00 -24.27
CA ASN A 53 6.72 17.01 -23.90
C ASN A 53 6.22 18.45 -24.14
N SER A 54 5.10 18.63 -24.83
CA SER A 54 4.50 19.93 -25.12
C SER A 54 2.98 19.89 -25.03
N VAL A 55 2.38 21.06 -24.84
CA VAL A 55 0.94 21.31 -24.79
C VAL A 55 0.60 22.56 -25.59
N SER A 56 -0.65 22.70 -26.01
CA SER A 56 -1.12 23.79 -26.88
C SER A 56 -1.68 25.01 -26.14
N PHE A 57 -1.65 25.01 -24.81
CA PHE A 57 -2.17 26.10 -23.97
C PHE A 57 -1.03 26.73 -23.16
N ASP A 58 -1.25 27.97 -22.75
CA ASP A 58 -0.32 28.70 -21.88
C ASP A 58 -0.32 28.14 -20.45
N TYR A 59 0.85 28.11 -19.83
CA TYR A 59 1.03 27.68 -18.45
C TYR A 59 2.24 28.38 -17.81
N GLU A 60 2.22 28.46 -16.48
CA GLU A 60 3.38 28.83 -15.66
C GLU A 60 4.14 27.56 -15.26
N THR A 61 5.45 27.54 -15.48
CA THR A 61 6.33 26.46 -15.02
C THR A 61 6.59 26.59 -13.52
N ILE A 62 6.22 25.57 -12.75
CA ILE A 62 6.43 25.56 -11.30
C ILE A 62 7.75 24.88 -10.93
N GLY A 63 8.03 23.72 -11.54
CA GLY A 63 9.29 23.00 -11.31
C GLY A 63 9.22 21.53 -11.73
N SER A 64 10.33 20.83 -11.54
CA SER A 64 10.38 19.37 -11.73
C SER A 64 9.68 18.66 -10.58
N LEU A 65 8.75 17.77 -10.91
CA LEU A 65 8.06 16.89 -9.98
C LEU A 65 8.73 15.52 -10.00
N TYR A 66 8.98 14.96 -8.82
CA TYR A 66 9.38 13.57 -8.66
C TYR A 66 8.65 12.96 -7.46
N ALA A 67 8.27 11.69 -7.57
CA ALA A 67 7.67 10.93 -6.48
C ALA A 67 8.08 9.46 -6.59
N ILE A 68 8.17 8.78 -5.45
CA ILE A 68 8.58 7.38 -5.36
C ILE A 68 7.64 6.65 -4.40
N SER A 69 7.27 5.43 -4.76
CA SER A 69 6.64 4.46 -3.86
C SER A 69 7.46 3.18 -3.85
N ASP A 70 8.01 2.87 -2.69
CA ASP A 70 8.82 1.68 -2.44
C ASP A 70 8.02 0.58 -1.78
N GLY A 71 8.29 -0.66 -2.17
CA GLY A 71 7.93 -1.81 -1.36
C GLY A 71 8.78 -1.85 -0.09
N GLY A 72 8.23 -2.38 0.99
CA GLY A 72 8.89 -2.38 2.28
C GLY A 72 8.38 -3.44 3.22
N TRP A 73 8.89 -3.43 4.44
CA TRP A 73 8.55 -4.42 5.47
C TRP A 73 7.76 -3.80 6.60
N ILE A 74 6.61 -4.40 6.92
CA ILE A 74 5.80 -4.05 8.09
C ILE A 74 5.57 -5.34 8.88
N ASN A 75 6.07 -5.39 10.12
CA ASN A 75 5.91 -6.55 11.01
C ASN A 75 6.30 -7.90 10.36
N ASN A 76 7.45 -7.96 9.70
CA ASN A 76 7.96 -9.12 8.93
C ASN A 76 7.07 -9.55 7.75
N ILE A 77 6.14 -8.71 7.32
CA ILE A 77 5.35 -8.91 6.11
C ILE A 77 5.82 -7.88 5.08
N TYR A 78 6.23 -8.37 3.90
CA TYR A 78 6.54 -7.50 2.79
C TYR A 78 5.24 -6.90 2.22
N VAL A 79 5.22 -5.59 2.06
CA VAL A 79 4.14 -4.81 1.48
C VAL A 79 4.63 -4.23 0.17
N GLU A 80 3.93 -4.54 -0.93
CA GLU A 80 4.25 -4.00 -2.25
C GLU A 80 4.07 -2.47 -2.32
N PRO A 81 4.83 -1.80 -3.21
CA PRO A 81 4.62 -0.39 -3.51
C PRO A 81 3.20 -0.13 -4.03
N SER A 82 2.71 1.08 -3.87
CA SER A 82 1.32 1.46 -4.19
C SER A 82 1.28 2.67 -5.11
N LEU A 83 0.66 2.52 -6.28
CA LEU A 83 0.38 3.64 -7.19
C LEU A 83 -0.53 4.68 -6.53
N ASP A 84 -1.49 4.25 -5.72
CA ASP A 84 -2.35 5.18 -4.98
C ASP A 84 -1.53 6.03 -3.99
N ALA A 85 -0.62 5.40 -3.25
CA ALA A 85 0.29 6.13 -2.35
C ALA A 85 1.18 7.11 -3.13
N LEU A 86 1.70 6.69 -4.29
CA LEU A 86 2.48 7.54 -5.19
C LEU A 86 1.67 8.77 -5.65
N TYR A 87 0.45 8.56 -6.15
CA TYR A 87 -0.42 9.64 -6.62
C TYR A 87 -0.83 10.58 -5.49
N ASN A 88 -1.03 10.08 -4.27
CA ASN A 88 -1.32 10.92 -3.12
C ASN A 88 -0.14 11.84 -2.76
N GLU A 89 1.10 11.34 -2.80
CA GLU A 89 2.28 12.20 -2.61
C GLU A 89 2.41 13.24 -3.73
N VAL A 90 2.10 12.87 -4.98
CA VAL A 90 2.02 13.81 -6.10
C VAL A 90 0.98 14.90 -5.85
N LEU A 91 -0.24 14.55 -5.46
CA LEU A 91 -1.30 15.51 -5.16
C LEU A 91 -0.90 16.48 -4.05
N LYS A 92 -0.25 15.99 -2.98
CA LYS A 92 0.28 16.86 -1.90
C LYS A 92 1.29 17.87 -2.42
N GLN A 93 2.23 17.45 -3.28
CA GLN A 93 3.21 18.36 -3.86
C GLN A 93 2.55 19.37 -4.79
N LEU A 94 1.65 18.94 -5.66
CA LEU A 94 0.94 19.86 -6.55
C LEU A 94 0.15 20.90 -5.76
N ASP A 95 -0.57 20.49 -4.71
CA ASP A 95 -1.32 21.40 -3.85
C ASP A 95 -0.41 22.40 -3.12
N ALA A 96 0.69 21.91 -2.53
CA ALA A 96 1.65 22.74 -1.81
C ALA A 96 2.24 23.87 -2.66
N TYR A 97 2.41 23.65 -3.96
CA TYR A 97 2.91 24.65 -4.91
C TYR A 97 1.81 25.29 -5.76
N ASN A 98 0.53 25.06 -5.42
CA ASN A 98 -0.62 25.55 -6.17
C ASN A 98 -0.52 25.22 -7.68
N ALA A 99 0.04 24.06 -8.01
CA ALA A 99 0.12 23.50 -9.36
C ALA A 99 -1.13 22.68 -9.64
N ASN A 100 -1.54 22.64 -10.91
CA ASN A 100 -2.76 21.95 -11.35
C ASN A 100 -2.56 21.13 -12.62
N GLY A 101 -1.31 20.93 -13.04
CA GLY A 101 -0.99 20.05 -14.14
C GLY A 101 0.40 19.44 -14.05
N ILE A 102 0.58 18.34 -14.77
CA ILE A 102 1.84 17.66 -15.00
C ILE A 102 2.01 17.46 -16.51
N VAL A 103 3.12 17.96 -17.05
CA VAL A 103 3.56 17.75 -18.44
C VAL A 103 4.77 16.84 -18.46
N ASN A 104 4.99 16.12 -19.57
CA ASN A 104 6.10 15.18 -19.73
C ASN A 104 6.12 14.13 -18.60
N LEU A 105 4.93 13.65 -18.22
CA LEU A 105 4.78 12.63 -17.19
C LEU A 105 5.47 11.33 -17.63
N LYS A 106 6.22 10.73 -16.73
CA LYS A 106 6.80 9.40 -16.89
C LYS A 106 6.57 8.60 -15.62
N ILE A 107 6.05 7.38 -15.78
CA ILE A 107 5.92 6.41 -14.68
C ILE A 107 6.78 5.21 -15.02
N ASN A 108 7.71 4.87 -14.13
CA ASN A 108 8.59 3.73 -14.28
C ASN A 108 8.30 2.68 -13.20
N VAL A 109 8.39 1.41 -13.58
CA VAL A 109 8.43 0.28 -12.65
C VAL A 109 9.82 -0.30 -12.70
N SER A 110 10.45 -0.46 -11.54
CA SER A 110 11.74 -1.13 -11.43
C SER A 110 11.72 -2.18 -10.33
N GLY A 111 12.74 -3.04 -10.31
CA GLY A 111 12.85 -4.16 -9.38
C GLY A 111 11.91 -5.32 -9.73
N THR A 112 11.90 -6.35 -8.87
CA THR A 112 11.06 -7.53 -9.06
C THR A 112 10.24 -7.82 -7.80
N ILE A 113 9.10 -8.49 -7.99
CA ILE A 113 8.28 -8.98 -6.86
C ILE A 113 9.06 -10.08 -6.10
N ALA A 114 9.76 -10.95 -6.83
CA ALA A 114 10.53 -12.06 -6.26
C ALA A 114 11.64 -11.55 -5.32
N ASP A 115 12.34 -10.50 -5.74
CA ASP A 115 13.46 -9.92 -4.97
C ASP A 115 12.98 -8.86 -3.96
N ARG A 116 11.66 -8.63 -3.87
CA ARG A 116 11.05 -7.65 -2.94
C ARG A 116 11.66 -6.25 -3.07
N THR A 117 12.01 -5.88 -4.30
CA THR A 117 12.67 -4.62 -4.65
C THR A 117 11.82 -3.75 -5.57
N LYS A 118 10.56 -4.13 -5.78
CA LYS A 118 9.64 -3.43 -6.68
C LYS A 118 9.44 -1.98 -6.22
N ARG A 119 9.59 -1.05 -7.17
CA ARG A 119 9.44 0.39 -6.98
C ARG A 119 8.58 0.97 -8.09
N TYR A 120 7.72 1.92 -7.75
CA TYR A 120 7.13 2.85 -8.70
C TYR A 120 7.80 4.21 -8.56
N SER A 121 8.24 4.82 -9.66
CA SER A 121 8.65 6.21 -9.69
C SER A 121 7.83 6.99 -10.70
N LEU A 122 7.56 8.24 -10.38
CA LEU A 122 6.84 9.19 -11.22
C LEU A 122 7.67 10.46 -11.33
N GLU A 123 7.86 10.94 -12.55
CA GLU A 123 8.60 12.16 -12.87
C GLU A 123 7.80 13.00 -13.87
N GLY A 124 7.97 14.32 -13.81
CA GLY A 124 7.37 15.22 -14.78
C GLY A 124 7.69 16.68 -14.47
N MET A 125 7.04 17.59 -15.17
CA MET A 125 7.09 19.02 -14.89
C MET A 125 5.75 19.46 -14.32
N ALA A 126 5.76 19.96 -13.08
CA ALA A 126 4.60 20.59 -12.47
C ALA A 126 4.37 21.95 -13.14
N ILE A 127 3.13 22.19 -13.53
CA ILE A 127 2.70 23.42 -14.18
C ILE A 127 1.46 23.98 -13.49
N ARG A 128 1.25 25.28 -13.67
CA ARG A 128 -0.01 25.94 -13.33
C ARG A 128 -0.64 26.51 -14.60
N LYS A 129 -1.76 25.92 -14.98
CA LYS A 129 -2.59 26.34 -16.10
C LYS A 129 -3.49 27.49 -15.64
N THR A 130 -3.42 28.62 -16.35
CA THR A 130 -3.96 29.92 -15.89
C THR A 130 -5.49 29.98 -15.84
N ASP A 131 -6.16 29.14 -16.63
CA ASP A 131 -7.62 29.02 -16.75
C ASP A 131 -8.21 27.86 -15.92
N ALA A 132 -7.36 27.04 -15.29
CA ALA A 132 -7.80 25.91 -14.49
C ALA A 132 -7.89 26.31 -13.01
N GLY A 133 -8.97 25.86 -12.35
CA GLY A 133 -9.18 26.07 -10.92
C GLY A 133 -8.13 25.36 -10.04
N LYS A 134 -8.27 25.50 -8.72
CA LYS A 134 -7.48 24.73 -7.77
C LYS A 134 -7.85 23.24 -7.86
N ILE A 135 -6.86 22.38 -7.65
CA ILE A 135 -7.10 20.93 -7.59
C ILE A 135 -7.85 20.57 -6.31
N ASP A 136 -8.64 19.51 -6.35
CA ASP A 136 -9.21 18.90 -5.15
C ASP A 136 -8.13 18.05 -4.46
N ALA A 137 -7.33 18.70 -3.62
CA ALA A 137 -6.27 18.05 -2.88
C ALA A 137 -6.76 17.16 -1.71
N GLN A 138 -8.07 16.94 -1.54
CA GLN A 138 -8.57 15.95 -0.57
C GLN A 138 -8.05 14.57 -0.96
N VAL A 139 -6.95 14.18 -0.32
CA VAL A 139 -6.28 12.89 -0.43
C VAL A 139 -7.20 11.81 0.16
N SER A 140 -8.13 11.31 -0.63
CA SER A 140 -8.80 10.04 -0.34
C SER A 140 -7.87 8.94 -0.78
N THR A 141 -7.10 8.35 0.14
CA THR A 141 -6.33 7.16 -0.15
C THR A 141 -7.28 6.14 -0.76
N ALA A 142 -7.06 5.81 -2.03
CA ALA A 142 -7.98 5.06 -2.84
C ALA A 142 -8.36 3.73 -2.17
N ARG A 143 -9.58 3.29 -2.51
CA ARG A 143 -10.21 2.03 -2.11
C ARG A 143 -9.29 0.81 -2.29
N ARG A 144 -8.34 0.57 -1.38
CA ARG A 144 -7.29 -0.44 -1.51
C ARG A 144 -7.66 -1.71 -0.75
N MET A 145 -7.77 -2.83 -1.46
CA MET A 145 -7.89 -4.14 -0.81
C MET A 145 -6.60 -4.44 -0.02
N ILE A 146 -6.72 -4.70 1.28
CA ILE A 146 -5.56 -4.97 2.16
C ILE A 146 -5.43 -6.45 2.56
N GLY A 147 -6.48 -7.24 2.34
CA GLY A 147 -6.43 -8.69 2.50
C GLY A 147 -7.69 -9.25 3.14
N LYS A 148 -7.51 -10.36 3.88
CA LYS A 148 -8.60 -11.08 4.54
C LYS A 148 -8.27 -11.42 5.99
N ILE A 149 -9.30 -11.48 6.81
CA ILE A 149 -9.30 -12.07 8.15
C ILE A 149 -10.43 -13.09 8.19
N ASP A 150 -10.09 -14.36 8.43
CA ASP A 150 -11.06 -15.46 8.56
C ASP A 150 -12.11 -15.48 7.43
N GLY A 151 -11.68 -15.21 6.18
CA GLY A 151 -12.54 -15.17 5.00
C GLY A 151 -13.18 -13.81 4.67
N ILE A 152 -13.27 -12.89 5.63
CA ILE A 152 -13.81 -11.54 5.45
C ILE A 152 -12.77 -10.67 4.75
N PHE A 153 -13.17 -10.02 3.64
CA PHE A 153 -12.30 -9.10 2.91
C PHE A 153 -12.25 -7.73 3.57
N LEU A 154 -11.09 -7.08 3.56
CA LEU A 154 -10.87 -5.74 4.07
C LEU A 154 -10.34 -4.82 2.96
N GLN A 155 -10.91 -3.62 2.88
CA GLN A 155 -10.53 -2.57 1.95
C GLN A 155 -10.37 -1.25 2.70
N ILE A 156 -9.22 -0.60 2.60
CA ILE A 156 -9.07 0.78 3.09
C ILE A 156 -9.88 1.68 2.17
N LEU A 157 -10.83 2.43 2.74
CA LEU A 157 -11.62 3.43 2.03
C LEU A 157 -10.89 4.76 1.97
N GLU A 158 -10.32 5.17 3.11
CA GLU A 158 -9.60 6.42 3.32
C GLU A 158 -8.61 6.22 4.48
N ALA A 159 -7.41 6.76 4.39
CA ALA A 159 -6.41 6.76 5.45
C ALA A 159 -5.87 8.17 5.68
N TYR A 160 -6.12 8.70 6.87
CA TYR A 160 -5.66 9.99 7.35
C TYR A 160 -4.56 9.81 8.40
N PRO A 161 -3.73 10.84 8.68
CA PRO A 161 -2.74 10.78 9.76
C PRO A 161 -3.33 10.43 11.14
N ASN A 162 -4.61 10.78 11.37
CA ASN A 162 -5.31 10.57 12.64
C ASN A 162 -6.29 9.38 12.61
N GLY A 163 -6.48 8.70 11.48
CA GLY A 163 -7.29 7.49 11.44
C GLY A 163 -7.61 6.93 10.06
N THR A 164 -8.08 5.69 10.04
CA THR A 164 -8.36 4.94 8.80
C THR A 164 -9.81 4.46 8.75
N ARG A 165 -10.45 4.59 7.59
CA ARG A 165 -11.76 4.00 7.30
C ARG A 165 -11.58 2.72 6.50
N VAL A 166 -12.28 1.68 6.90
CA VAL A 166 -12.14 0.32 6.36
C VAL A 166 -13.51 -0.22 5.99
N LEU A 167 -13.66 -0.67 4.76
CA LEU A 167 -14.80 -1.46 4.31
C LEU A 167 -14.50 -2.95 4.50
N THR A 168 -15.47 -3.67 5.04
CA THR A 168 -15.41 -5.12 5.19
C THR A 168 -16.57 -5.78 4.44
N SER A 169 -16.34 -6.97 3.87
CA SER A 169 -17.40 -7.70 3.16
C SER A 169 -18.56 -8.08 4.07
N GLU A 170 -18.28 -8.31 5.35
CA GLU A 170 -19.24 -8.65 6.39
C GLU A 170 -18.82 -8.02 7.73
N LYS A 171 -19.71 -7.96 8.73
CA LYS A 171 -19.37 -7.48 10.07
C LYS A 171 -18.35 -8.43 10.71
N MET A 172 -17.27 -7.87 11.24
CA MET A 172 -16.25 -8.63 11.95
C MET A 172 -16.59 -8.70 13.45
N ASN A 173 -16.37 -9.86 14.07
CA ASN A 173 -16.46 -10.01 15.52
C ASN A 173 -15.20 -9.47 16.23
N THR A 174 -15.24 -9.37 17.57
CA THR A 174 -14.14 -8.84 18.38
C THR A 174 -12.80 -9.52 18.12
N SER A 175 -12.78 -10.86 18.02
CA SER A 175 -11.54 -11.62 17.77
C SER A 175 -10.95 -11.28 16.39
N GLN A 176 -11.82 -11.18 15.38
CA GLN A 176 -11.44 -10.79 14.03
C GLN A 176 -10.93 -9.34 13.99
N LEU A 177 -11.57 -8.41 14.70
CA LEU A 177 -11.12 -7.01 14.82
C LEU A 177 -9.74 -6.91 15.50
N GLN A 178 -9.49 -7.70 16.55
CA GLN A 178 -8.17 -7.78 17.19
C GLN A 178 -7.11 -8.31 16.22
N LYS A 179 -7.43 -9.36 15.45
CA LYS A 179 -6.53 -9.89 14.40
C LYS A 179 -6.26 -8.84 13.32
N ALA A 180 -7.30 -8.13 12.86
CA ALA A 180 -7.18 -7.08 11.85
C ALA A 180 -6.28 -5.95 12.33
N TRP A 181 -6.47 -5.49 13.58
CA TRP A 181 -5.62 -4.48 14.19
C TRP A 181 -4.16 -4.91 14.26
N LYS A 182 -3.88 -6.09 14.81
CA LYS A 182 -2.51 -6.62 14.91
C LYS A 182 -1.83 -6.75 13.55
N LYS A 183 -2.58 -7.21 12.54
CA LYS A 183 -2.04 -7.53 11.23
C LYS A 183 -1.87 -6.31 10.32
N TYR A 184 -2.84 -5.40 10.32
CA TYR A 184 -2.94 -4.34 9.30
C TYR A 184 -2.87 -2.93 9.86
N PHE A 185 -3.20 -2.72 11.12
CA PHE A 185 -3.42 -1.37 11.67
C PHE A 185 -2.71 -1.15 13.00
N TYR A 186 -1.61 -1.86 13.23
CA TYR A 186 -0.83 -1.76 14.45
C TYR A 186 -0.38 -0.31 14.68
N ASN A 187 -0.56 0.21 15.90
CA ASN A 187 -0.28 1.59 16.30
C ASN A 187 -1.06 2.71 15.59
N GLN A 188 -2.11 2.39 14.83
CA GLN A 188 -3.03 3.43 14.33
C GLN A 188 -3.86 4.01 15.48
N SER A 189 -4.04 5.33 15.47
CA SER A 189 -4.77 6.06 16.51
C SER A 189 -6.26 5.76 16.48
N GLN A 190 -6.87 5.75 15.29
CA GLN A 190 -8.29 5.52 15.11
C GLN A 190 -8.58 4.71 13.85
N ILE A 191 -9.50 3.76 13.93
CA ILE A 191 -9.94 2.96 12.79
C ILE A 191 -11.46 2.85 12.83
N GLN A 192 -12.14 3.00 11.71
CA GLN A 192 -13.59 2.81 11.59
C GLN A 192 -13.90 1.73 10.57
N PHE A 193 -14.79 0.80 10.93
CA PHE A 193 -15.17 -0.34 10.11
C PHE A 193 -16.61 -0.19 9.61
N TYR A 194 -16.79 -0.37 8.31
CA TYR A 194 -18.05 -0.23 7.59
C TYR A 194 -18.35 -1.51 6.82
N THR A 195 -19.62 -1.85 6.67
CA THR A 195 -20.09 -2.76 5.60
C THR A 195 -20.57 -1.93 4.41
N SER A 196 -20.85 -2.56 3.27
CA SER A 196 -21.34 -1.83 2.09
C SER A 196 -22.64 -1.06 2.38
N GLY A 197 -23.57 -1.66 3.14
CA GLY A 197 -24.79 -0.98 3.58
C GLY A 197 -24.52 0.14 4.59
N GLY A 198 -23.60 -0.08 5.53
CA GLY A 198 -23.18 0.95 6.49
C GLY A 198 -22.51 2.16 5.82
N LEU A 199 -21.74 1.93 4.75
CA LEU A 199 -21.09 3.00 4.00
C LEU A 199 -22.11 3.95 3.34
N VAL A 200 -23.17 3.40 2.73
CA VAL A 200 -24.27 4.20 2.13
C VAL A 200 -24.97 5.05 3.18
N ASN A 201 -25.22 4.47 4.36
CA ASN A 201 -25.92 5.14 5.46
C ASN A 201 -24.97 5.96 6.37
N LYS A 202 -23.69 6.05 6.01
CA LYS A 202 -22.63 6.70 6.81
C LYS A 202 -22.57 6.20 8.26
N THR A 203 -22.82 4.91 8.46
CA THR A 203 -22.87 4.23 9.75
C THR A 203 -21.76 3.18 9.83
N ALA A 204 -20.78 3.40 10.71
CA ALA A 204 -19.80 2.38 11.05
C ALA A 204 -20.43 1.36 12.01
N TYR A 205 -20.01 0.10 11.94
CA TYR A 205 -20.46 -0.93 12.90
C TYR A 205 -19.47 -1.12 14.05
N ALA A 206 -18.19 -0.80 13.84
CA ALA A 206 -17.19 -0.83 14.88
C ALA A 206 -16.14 0.25 14.66
N ALA A 207 -15.42 0.60 15.72
CA ALA A 207 -14.22 1.39 15.65
C ALA A 207 -13.14 0.83 16.57
N ILE A 208 -11.89 1.25 16.33
CA ILE A 208 -10.80 1.09 17.28
C ILE A 208 -10.29 2.48 17.61
N ILE A 209 -10.35 2.85 18.88
CA ILE A 209 -9.94 4.17 19.39
C ILE A 209 -9.22 3.93 20.72
N ASP A 210 -8.08 4.59 20.91
CA ASP A 210 -7.31 4.52 22.17
C ASP A 210 -7.02 3.08 22.64
N LYS A 211 -6.64 2.22 21.70
CA LYS A 211 -6.37 0.79 21.93
C LYS A 211 -7.57 -0.01 22.48
N LYS A 212 -8.80 0.45 22.22
CA LYS A 212 -10.04 -0.26 22.54
C LYS A 212 -10.87 -0.42 21.28
N ILE A 213 -11.53 -1.56 21.14
CA ILE A 213 -12.61 -1.76 20.18
C ILE A 213 -13.86 -1.12 20.78
N MET A 214 -14.53 -0.29 20.00
CA MET A 214 -15.87 0.21 20.25
C MET A 214 -16.81 -0.51 19.29
N ASP A 215 -17.70 -1.34 19.83
CA ASP A 215 -18.77 -1.97 19.06
C ASP A 215 -20.00 -1.05 19.10
N TYR A 216 -20.44 -0.56 17.94
CA TYR A 216 -21.55 0.40 17.89
C TYR A 216 -22.93 -0.26 17.99
N ASP A 217 -23.04 -1.57 17.75
CA ASP A 217 -24.30 -2.29 17.92
C ASP A 217 -24.56 -2.55 19.41
N THR A 218 -23.51 -2.90 20.18
CA THR A 218 -23.63 -3.25 21.60
C THR A 218 -23.28 -2.11 22.56
N ASN A 219 -22.66 -1.02 22.06
CA ASN A 219 -22.06 0.06 22.85
C ASN A 219 -20.98 -0.43 23.85
N GLU A 220 -20.34 -1.55 23.56
CA GLU A 220 -19.27 -2.10 24.40
C GLU A 220 -17.90 -1.52 24.04
N PHE A 221 -17.07 -1.33 25.07
CA PHE A 221 -15.67 -0.95 24.94
C PHE A 221 -14.78 -2.11 25.36
N ILE A 222 -14.11 -2.72 24.39
CA ILE A 222 -13.33 -3.94 24.60
C ILE A 222 -11.84 -3.63 24.42
N PRO A 223 -10.98 -3.82 25.43
CA PRO A 223 -9.54 -3.62 25.29
C PRO A 223 -8.94 -4.48 24.18
N LEU A 224 -8.03 -3.91 23.39
CA LEU A 224 -7.22 -4.67 22.45
C LEU A 224 -6.25 -5.57 23.24
N LYS A 225 -6.26 -6.86 22.91
CA LYS A 225 -5.33 -7.87 23.42
C LYS A 225 -4.37 -8.28 22.32
#